data_AF-A0A1N6WMU5-F1
#
_entry.id   AF-A0A1N6WMU5-F1
#
_cell.length_a   1.000
_cell.length_b   1.000
_cell.length_c   1.000
_cell.angle_alpha   90.00
_cell.angle_beta   90.00
_cell.angle_gamma   90.00
#
_symmetry.space_group_name_H-M   'P 1'
#
loop_
_entity.id
_entity.type
_entity.pdbx_description
1 polymer ?
#
loop_
_entity_poly.entity_id
_entity_poly.type
_entity_poly.pdbx_seq_one_letter_code
_entity_poly.pdbx_strand_id
1 'polypeptide(L)'
;MASLVVFGVAAELPTTPPPDAARAVNTVDSVAGCEYTATAEHPISAREVKLGAHRLGLRGVGGTAHATFVSDSVVPVGNVAGSKRGTNLRRVLNGEPPASVFASPTDFASAVRVAGNRRATWQGADNTLQIRCVSWEGVDATLVA
;
A
#
# COMPACT_ATOMS: atom_id res chain seq x y z
N MET A 1 -11.31 42.34 -45.49
CA MET A 1 -10.40 41.21 -45.20
C MET A 1 -10.79 40.64 -43.84
N ALA A 2 -11.14 39.35 -43.75
CA ALA A 2 -11.46 38.70 -42.48
C ALA A 2 -10.24 37.87 -42.05
N SER A 3 -9.69 38.15 -40.88
CA SER A 3 -8.56 37.39 -40.31
C SER A 3 -9.12 36.41 -39.29
N LEU A 4 -8.94 35.10 -39.54
CA LEU A 4 -9.25 34.03 -38.60
C LEU A 4 -7.99 33.72 -37.81
N VAL A 5 -7.98 34.06 -36.52
CA VAL A 5 -6.89 33.68 -35.61
C VAL A 5 -7.26 32.33 -34.99
N VAL A 6 -6.55 31.28 -35.39
CA VAL A 6 -6.65 29.95 -34.77
C VAL A 6 -5.58 29.88 -33.68
N PHE A 7 -5.99 29.84 -32.42
CA PHE A 7 -5.10 29.53 -31.30
C PHE A 7 -5.03 28.00 -31.15
N GLY A 8 -3.88 27.41 -31.48
CA GLY A 8 -3.58 26.02 -31.18
C GLY A 8 -3.13 25.88 -29.73
N VAL A 9 -3.92 25.21 -28.89
CA VAL A 9 -3.47 24.76 -27.56
C VAL A 9 -2.59 23.53 -27.75
N ALA A 10 -1.28 23.69 -27.63
CA ALA A 10 -0.36 22.57 -27.49
C ALA A 10 -0.55 21.97 -26.09
N ALA A 11 -1.29 20.86 -25.99
CA ALA A 11 -1.33 20.07 -24.77
C ALA A 11 0.00 19.31 -24.67
N GLU A 12 0.92 19.79 -23.84
CA GLU A 12 2.16 19.07 -23.53
C GLU A 12 1.79 17.77 -22.81
N LEU A 13 1.95 16.63 -23.50
CA LEU A 13 1.78 15.32 -22.88
C LEU A 13 2.87 15.12 -21.82
N PRO A 14 2.53 14.64 -20.60
CA PRO A 14 3.54 14.36 -19.59
C PRO A 14 4.59 13.41 -20.13
N THR A 15 5.85 13.84 -20.16
CA THR A 15 6.99 13.01 -20.62
C THR A 15 7.51 12.07 -19.53
N THR A 16 7.01 12.22 -18.30
CA THR A 16 7.35 11.35 -17.17
C THR A 16 6.67 9.98 -17.36
N PRO A 17 7.39 8.86 -17.20
CA PRO A 17 6.77 7.53 -17.27
C PRO A 17 5.77 7.31 -16.12
N PRO A 18 4.80 6.40 -16.28
CA PRO A 18 3.95 5.96 -15.18
C PRO A 18 4.77 5.38 -14.02
N PRO A 19 4.23 5.37 -12.79
CA PRO A 19 4.88 4.72 -11.66
C PRO A 19 5.07 3.21 -11.88
N ASP A 20 6.15 2.63 -11.33
CA ASP A 20 6.46 1.20 -11.45
C ASP A 20 5.79 0.38 -10.33
N ALA A 21 4.50 0.08 -10.50
CA ALA A 21 3.74 -0.71 -9.53
C ALA A 21 4.23 -2.16 -9.43
N ALA A 22 4.77 -2.73 -10.51
CA ALA A 22 5.25 -4.11 -10.54
C ALA A 22 6.47 -4.30 -9.65
N ARG A 23 7.44 -3.38 -9.71
CA ARG A 23 8.62 -3.42 -8.83
C ARG A 23 8.27 -3.25 -7.35
N ALA A 24 7.28 -2.41 -7.04
CA ALA A 24 6.80 -2.25 -5.67
C ALA A 24 6.15 -3.55 -5.15
N VAL A 25 5.30 -4.19 -5.97
CA VAL A 25 4.71 -5.50 -5.66
C VAL A 25 5.78 -6.58 -5.46
N ASN A 26 6.78 -6.66 -6.34
CA ASN A 26 7.86 -7.63 -6.19
C ASN A 26 8.60 -7.47 -4.86
N THR A 27 8.74 -6.23 -4.36
CA THR A 27 9.34 -5.97 -3.05
C THR A 27 8.44 -6.51 -1.93
N VAL A 28 7.14 -6.24 -1.98
CA VAL A 28 6.16 -6.80 -1.02
C VAL A 28 6.19 -8.33 -1.03
N ASP A 29 6.11 -8.94 -2.20
CA ASP A 29 6.10 -10.40 -2.35
C ASP A 29 7.42 -11.04 -1.91
N SER A 30 8.56 -10.34 -2.02
CA SER A 30 9.85 -10.83 -1.51
C SER A 30 9.94 -10.91 0.02
N VAL A 31 9.11 -10.13 0.71
CA VAL A 31 9.03 -10.09 2.19
C VAL A 31 7.86 -10.92 2.71
N ALA A 32 6.82 -11.11 1.90
CA ALA A 32 5.65 -11.87 2.28
C ALA A 32 5.97 -13.36 2.54
N GLY A 33 5.23 -13.97 3.46
CA GLY A 33 5.42 -15.39 3.81
C GLY A 33 6.68 -15.67 4.64
N CYS A 34 7.18 -14.66 5.35
CA CYS A 34 8.35 -14.77 6.21
C CYS A 34 8.11 -15.74 7.40
N GLU A 35 9.06 -16.66 7.64
CA GLU A 35 9.06 -17.52 8.85
C GLU A 35 9.37 -16.70 10.11
N TYR A 36 10.17 -15.64 9.96
CA TYR A 36 10.53 -14.69 11.01
C TYR A 36 10.22 -13.27 10.56
N THR A 37 10.02 -12.34 11.51
CA THR A 37 9.70 -10.94 11.19
C THR A 37 10.71 -10.36 10.18
N ALA A 38 10.19 -9.83 9.08
CA ALA A 38 10.96 -9.23 8.00
C ALA A 38 10.38 -7.86 7.61
N THR A 39 11.23 -6.93 7.19
CA THR A 39 10.83 -5.57 6.84
C THR A 39 11.49 -5.10 5.56
N ALA A 40 10.79 -4.29 4.78
CA ALA A 40 11.38 -3.56 3.65
C ALA A 40 10.72 -2.20 3.51
N GLU A 41 11.42 -1.30 2.81
CA GLU A 41 10.87 -0.05 2.32
C GLU A 41 11.08 0.02 0.82
N HIS A 42 10.09 0.54 0.09
CA HIS A 42 10.17 0.70 -1.36
C HIS A 42 9.79 2.12 -1.76
N PRO A 43 10.70 2.93 -2.31
CA PRO A 43 10.35 4.25 -2.83
C PRO A 43 9.32 4.16 -3.94
N ILE A 44 8.28 5.01 -3.90
CA ILE A 44 7.25 5.11 -4.94
C ILE A 44 7.18 6.53 -5.49
N SER A 45 7.20 6.65 -6.81
CA SER A 45 6.99 7.94 -7.50
C SER A 45 5.50 8.13 -7.82
N ALA A 46 4.67 8.21 -6.79
CA ALA A 46 3.21 8.33 -6.92
C ALA A 46 2.69 9.48 -6.04
N ARG A 47 1.62 10.13 -6.50
CA ARG A 47 0.86 11.13 -5.71
C ARG A 47 -0.27 10.47 -4.94
N GLU A 48 -0.85 9.42 -5.50
CA GLU A 48 -1.89 8.64 -4.86
C GLU A 48 -1.59 7.14 -4.95
N VAL A 49 -1.96 6.42 -3.90
CA VAL A 49 -1.88 4.97 -3.79
C VAL A 49 -3.28 4.39 -3.56
N LYS A 50 -3.56 3.26 -4.19
CA LYS A 50 -4.73 2.43 -3.92
C LYS A 50 -4.24 1.05 -3.52
N LEU A 51 -4.13 0.84 -2.22
CA LEU A 51 -3.62 -0.39 -1.63
C LEU A 51 -4.81 -1.26 -1.18
N GLY A 52 -4.93 -2.45 -1.77
CA GLY A 52 -5.84 -3.51 -1.30
C GLY A 52 -5.09 -4.80 -1.06
N ALA A 53 -5.76 -5.80 -0.49
CA ALA A 53 -5.12 -7.09 -0.15
C ALA A 53 -4.57 -7.87 -1.37
N HIS A 54 -5.06 -7.60 -2.58
CA HIS A 54 -4.64 -8.36 -3.78
C HIS A 54 -3.99 -7.48 -4.86
N ARG A 55 -4.10 -6.17 -4.76
CA ARG A 55 -3.68 -5.26 -5.84
C ARG A 55 -3.18 -3.94 -5.29
N LEU A 56 -2.08 -3.49 -5.86
CA LEU A 56 -1.54 -2.14 -5.71
C LEU A 56 -1.91 -1.31 -6.94
N GLY A 57 -2.45 -0.12 -6.72
CA GLY A 57 -2.54 0.94 -7.72
C GLY A 57 -1.66 2.11 -7.33
N LEU A 58 -0.90 2.64 -8.30
CA LEU A 58 -0.10 3.85 -8.16
C LEU A 58 -0.54 4.86 -9.20
N ARG A 59 -0.75 6.11 -8.78
CA ARG A 59 -1.09 7.21 -9.68
C ARG A 59 -0.12 8.35 -9.47
N GLY A 60 0.58 8.74 -10.52
CA GLY A 60 1.55 9.83 -10.54
C GLY A 60 1.32 10.76 -11.74
N VAL A 61 2.26 11.69 -11.95
CA VAL A 61 2.22 12.66 -13.06
C VAL A 61 2.21 11.94 -14.42
N GLY A 62 2.98 10.85 -14.54
CA GLY A 62 3.06 10.05 -15.76
C GLY A 62 1.90 9.09 -16.01
N GLY A 63 0.86 9.10 -15.17
CA GLY A 63 -0.33 8.26 -15.33
C GLY A 63 -0.57 7.29 -14.16
N THR A 64 -1.35 6.24 -14.42
CA THR A 64 -1.74 5.23 -13.42
C THR A 64 -1.21 3.87 -13.81
N ALA A 65 -0.64 3.15 -12.86
CA ALA A 65 -0.18 1.77 -13.00
C ALA A 65 -0.80 0.87 -11.93
N HIS A 66 -0.93 -0.41 -12.25
CA HIS A 66 -1.49 -1.43 -11.36
C HIS A 66 -0.63 -2.70 -11.41
N ALA A 67 -0.50 -3.36 -10.26
CA ALA A 67 0.11 -4.68 -10.16
C ALA A 67 -0.60 -5.50 -9.08
N THR A 68 -0.59 -6.83 -9.25
CA THR A 68 -1.31 -7.78 -8.40
C THR A 68 -0.30 -8.55 -7.56
N PHE A 69 -0.54 -8.67 -6.26
CA PHE A 69 0.33 -9.44 -5.36
C PHE A 69 0.21 -10.93 -5.68
N VAL A 70 1.32 -11.65 -5.57
CA VAL A 70 1.31 -13.12 -5.58
C VAL A 70 0.86 -13.65 -4.22
N SER A 71 1.31 -12.99 -3.15
CA SER A 71 0.92 -13.33 -1.78
C SER A 71 -0.55 -12.98 -1.49
N ASP A 72 -1.23 -13.88 -0.77
CA ASP A 72 -2.58 -13.69 -0.23
C ASP A 72 -2.58 -13.12 1.20
N SER A 73 -1.40 -13.00 1.82
CA SER A 73 -1.22 -12.51 3.20
C SER A 73 -1.06 -10.99 3.32
N VAL A 74 -1.25 -10.24 2.23
CA VAL A 74 -1.08 -8.79 2.22
C VAL A 74 -2.24 -8.09 2.95
N VAL A 75 -1.90 -7.27 3.93
CA VAL A 75 -2.84 -6.54 4.78
C VAL A 75 -2.61 -5.04 4.62
N PRO A 76 -3.55 -4.31 3.97
CA PRO A 76 -3.44 -2.87 3.82
C PRO A 76 -3.66 -2.17 5.18
N VAL A 77 -2.64 -1.44 5.63
CA VAL A 77 -2.68 -0.61 6.83
C VAL A 77 -2.95 0.83 6.41
N GLY A 78 -4.21 1.14 6.09
CA GLY A 78 -4.60 2.48 5.67
C GLY A 78 -4.54 3.54 6.78
N ASN A 79 -4.47 4.81 6.37
CA ASN A 79 -4.62 6.00 7.22
C ASN A 79 -6.09 6.19 7.62
N VAL A 80 -6.70 5.24 8.35
CA VAL A 80 -8.07 5.44 8.88
C VAL A 80 -7.96 5.84 10.34
N ALA A 81 -7.89 7.16 10.55
CA ALA A 81 -8.08 7.75 11.86
C ALA A 81 -9.43 7.26 12.45
N GLY A 82 -9.39 6.69 13.66
CA GLY A 82 -10.59 6.40 14.44
C GLY A 82 -10.85 4.95 14.83
N SER A 83 -10.17 3.95 14.23
CA SER A 83 -10.29 2.55 14.69
C SER A 83 -9.06 2.10 15.48
N LYS A 84 -9.23 1.72 16.75
CA LYS A 84 -8.15 1.20 17.62
C LYS A 84 -7.36 0.07 16.94
N ARG A 85 -8.05 -0.83 16.24
CA ARG A 85 -7.43 -1.95 15.50
C ARG A 85 -6.50 -1.45 14.38
N GLY A 86 -6.91 -0.44 13.63
CA GLY A 86 -6.07 0.16 12.58
C GLY A 86 -4.84 0.85 13.15
N THR A 87 -5.00 1.59 14.26
CA THR A 87 -3.88 2.20 14.99
C THR A 87 -2.89 1.14 15.49
N ASN A 88 -3.39 0.03 16.04
CA ASN A 88 -2.54 -1.06 16.49
C ASN A 88 -1.77 -1.73 15.35
N LEU A 89 -2.42 -2.01 14.20
CA LEU A 89 -1.72 -2.52 13.02
C LEU A 89 -0.64 -1.55 12.52
N ARG A 90 -0.89 -0.23 12.56
CA ARG A 90 0.13 0.76 12.22
C ARG A 90 1.31 0.75 13.21
N ARG A 91 1.05 0.57 14.51
CA ARG A 91 2.13 0.39 15.49
C ARG A 91 2.95 -0.87 15.21
N VAL A 92 2.29 -1.98 14.86
CA VAL A 92 3.00 -3.20 14.46
C VAL A 92 3.85 -2.97 13.22
N LEU A 93 3.30 -2.36 12.18
CA LEU A 93 4.05 -1.97 10.97
C LEU A 93 5.33 -1.17 11.34
N ASN A 94 5.21 -0.25 12.29
CA ASN A 94 6.31 0.57 12.79
C ASN A 94 7.28 -0.16 13.76
N GLY A 95 7.06 -1.44 14.06
CA GLY A 95 8.00 -2.28 14.82
C GLY A 95 7.58 -2.66 16.22
N GLU A 96 6.40 -2.25 16.66
CA GLU A 96 5.86 -2.68 17.95
C GLU A 96 5.44 -4.17 17.89
N PRO A 97 5.81 -5.02 18.86
CA PRO A 97 5.37 -6.41 18.87
C PRO A 97 3.85 -6.54 18.96
N PRO A 98 3.19 -7.47 18.25
CA PRO A 98 1.74 -7.64 18.35
C PRO A 98 1.23 -7.83 19.78
N ALA A 99 1.99 -8.56 20.61
CA ALA A 99 1.67 -8.83 22.01
C ALA A 99 1.59 -7.59 22.92
N SER A 100 2.20 -6.46 22.54
CA SER A 100 2.14 -5.23 23.34
C SER A 100 0.96 -4.32 22.97
N VAL A 101 0.31 -4.56 21.83
CA VAL A 101 -0.79 -3.71 21.31
C VAL A 101 -2.11 -4.44 21.15
N PHE A 102 -2.08 -5.75 20.94
CA PHE A 102 -3.27 -6.60 20.88
C PHE A 102 -3.40 -7.40 22.17
N ALA A 103 -4.64 -7.51 22.66
CA ALA A 103 -4.92 -8.24 23.91
C ALA A 103 -4.77 -9.76 23.75
N SER A 104 -4.90 -10.27 22.51
CA SER A 104 -4.77 -11.69 22.20
C SER A 104 -4.47 -11.94 20.72
N PRO A 105 -4.00 -13.14 20.35
CA PRO A 105 -3.84 -13.54 18.94
C PRO A 105 -5.14 -13.43 18.14
N THR A 106 -6.28 -13.76 18.74
CA THR A 106 -7.60 -13.62 18.12
C THR A 106 -7.95 -12.16 17.81
N ASP A 107 -7.53 -11.22 18.66
CA ASP A 107 -7.73 -9.80 18.45
C ASP A 107 -6.90 -9.29 17.26
N PHE A 108 -5.66 -9.78 17.13
CA PHE A 108 -4.79 -9.51 15.98
C PHE A 108 -5.33 -10.13 14.69
N ALA A 109 -5.70 -11.41 14.69
CA ALA A 109 -6.31 -12.09 13.54
C ALA A 109 -7.58 -11.36 13.06
N SER A 110 -8.42 -10.90 14.00
CA SER A 110 -9.59 -10.11 13.64
C SER A 110 -9.23 -8.75 13.05
N ALA A 111 -8.17 -8.09 13.52
CA ALA A 111 -7.71 -6.83 12.95
C ALA A 111 -7.17 -7.02 11.52
N VAL A 112 -6.34 -8.05 11.31
CA VAL A 112 -5.82 -8.48 10.00
C VAL A 112 -6.95 -8.74 9.02
N ARG A 113 -7.93 -9.59 9.40
CA ARG A 113 -9.09 -9.90 8.55
C ARG A 113 -9.93 -8.67 8.22
N VAL A 114 -10.22 -7.83 9.21
CA VAL A 114 -11.00 -6.60 8.98
C VAL A 114 -10.26 -5.66 8.03
N ALA A 115 -8.95 -5.52 8.17
CA ALA A 115 -8.15 -4.68 7.28
C ALA A 115 -8.08 -5.25 5.85
N GLY A 116 -7.84 -6.55 5.70
CA GLY A 116 -7.79 -7.24 4.40
C GLY A 116 -9.11 -7.17 3.62
N ASN A 117 -10.25 -7.16 4.31
CA ASN A 117 -11.58 -7.08 3.69
C ASN A 117 -12.02 -5.66 3.32
N ARG A 118 -11.21 -4.63 3.62
CA ARG A 118 -11.57 -3.25 3.27
C ARG A 118 -11.53 -3.04 1.77
N ARG A 119 -12.53 -2.31 1.27
CA ARG A 119 -12.52 -1.82 -0.10
C ARG A 119 -11.42 -0.77 -0.26
N ALA A 120 -10.43 -1.07 -1.09
CA ALA A 120 -9.36 -0.12 -1.41
C ALA A 120 -9.92 1.13 -2.11
N THR A 121 -9.45 2.29 -1.68
CA THR A 121 -9.71 3.60 -2.28
C THR A 121 -8.38 4.30 -2.58
N TRP A 122 -8.38 5.24 -3.52
CA TRP A 122 -7.22 6.10 -3.73
C TRP A 122 -7.04 7.01 -2.51
N GLN A 123 -5.80 7.14 -2.05
CA GLN A 123 -5.39 8.01 -0.95
C GLN A 123 -4.07 8.69 -1.33
N GLY A 124 -3.77 9.84 -0.73
CA GLY A 124 -2.45 10.46 -0.88
C GLY A 124 -1.34 9.49 -0.50
N ALA A 125 -0.28 9.45 -1.30
CA ALA A 125 0.86 8.58 -1.07
C ALA A 125 1.95 9.31 -0.28
N ASP A 126 2.47 8.65 0.75
CA ASP A 126 3.80 8.94 1.25
C ASP A 126 4.77 8.30 0.23
N ASN A 127 5.81 9.02 -0.22
CA ASN A 127 6.69 8.59 -1.34
C ASN A 127 7.49 7.27 -1.10
N THR A 128 7.15 6.51 -0.06
CA THR A 128 7.73 5.24 0.33
C THR A 128 6.63 4.30 0.77
N LEU A 129 6.60 3.10 0.22
CA LEU A 129 5.79 1.98 0.69
C LEU A 129 6.54 1.28 1.83
N GLN A 130 5.92 1.14 3.00
CA GLN A 130 6.50 0.43 4.13
C GLN A 130 5.92 -0.99 4.21
N ILE A 131 6.79 -1.98 4.40
CA ILE A 131 6.43 -3.39 4.44
C ILE A 131 6.94 -4.01 5.75
N ARG A 132 6.06 -4.73 6.45
CA ARG A 132 6.45 -5.62 7.54
C ARG A 132 5.69 -6.93 7.46
N CYS A 133 6.41 -8.02 7.30
CA CYS A 133 5.86 -9.35 7.53
C CYS A 133 6.04 -9.74 8.99
N VAL A 134 4.98 -10.25 9.60
CA VAL A 134 4.93 -10.68 11.00
C VAL A 134 4.19 -12.00 11.10
N SER A 135 4.73 -12.90 11.93
CA SER A 135 4.05 -14.12 12.39
C SER A 135 3.89 -14.03 13.90
N TRP A 136 2.67 -14.20 14.40
CA TRP A 136 2.40 -14.21 15.84
C TRP A 136 1.33 -15.24 16.19
N GLU A 137 1.71 -16.25 16.97
CA GLU A 137 0.80 -17.27 17.51
C GLU A 137 -0.06 -17.93 16.40
N GLY A 138 0.57 -18.25 15.26
CA GLY A 138 -0.08 -18.87 14.10
C GLY A 138 -0.84 -17.92 13.18
N VAL A 139 -0.70 -16.60 13.38
CA VAL A 139 -1.27 -15.57 12.49
C VAL A 139 -0.17 -14.88 11.72
N ASP A 140 -0.13 -15.14 10.41
CA ASP A 140 0.82 -14.50 9.49
C ASP A 140 0.17 -13.30 8.79
N ALA A 141 0.89 -12.19 8.69
CA ALA A 141 0.42 -10.99 8.02
C ALA A 141 1.57 -10.19 7.42
N THR A 142 1.40 -9.77 6.16
CA THR A 142 2.29 -8.80 5.50
C THR A 142 1.62 -7.44 5.52
N LEU A 143 1.97 -6.63 6.52
CA LEU A 143 1.46 -5.28 6.71
C LEU A 143 2.11 -4.34 5.70
N VAL A 144 1.28 -3.55 4.99
CA VAL A 144 1.75 -2.60 3.98
C VAL A 144 1.03 -1.26 4.16
N ALA A 145 1.75 -0.14 4.08
CA ALA A 145 1.20 1.22 4.05
C ALA A 145 1.91 2.10 3.03
#